data_AF-A0A965L9N5-F1
#
_entry.id   AF-A0A965L9N5-F1
#
_cell.length_a   1.000
_cell.length_b   1.000
_cell.length_c   1.000
_cell.angle_alpha   90.00
_cell.angle_beta   90.00
_cell.angle_gamma   90.00
#
_symmetry.space_group_name_H-M   'P 1'
#
loop_
_entity.id
_entity.type
_entity.pdbx_description
1 polymer ?
#
loop_
_entity_poly.entity_id
_entity_poly.type
_entity_poly.pdbx_seq_one_letter_code
_entity_poly.pdbx_strand_id
1 'polypeptide(L)'
;MSIKHGDQWTLGHLIYALKSFDGARKIRFDFAAMVPGAISSYRGYYEDLAVEPQFCSKGVATSDFIERLTLQVGSVEIGYKGGEYRSSLNTALWVARHSESTGTYITGVDDLHGGPVITTRTELDWL
;
A
#
# COMPACT_ATOMS: atom_id res chain seq x y z
N MET A 1 -14.02 4.71 7.88
CA MET A 1 -12.56 4.71 8.08
C MET A 1 -12.04 6.08 7.72
N SER A 2 -11.09 6.60 8.49
CA SER A 2 -10.53 7.94 8.32
C SER A 2 -9.05 7.83 7.95
N ILE A 3 -8.62 8.58 6.93
CA ILE A 3 -7.21 8.92 6.73
C ILE A 3 -6.63 9.47 8.04
N LYS A 4 -5.40 9.08 8.39
CA LYS A 4 -4.74 9.54 9.61
C LYS A 4 -3.91 10.80 9.36
N HIS A 5 -3.45 10.96 8.11
CA HIS A 5 -2.69 12.13 7.64
C HIS A 5 -3.38 12.77 6.44
N GLY A 6 -3.29 14.09 6.34
CA GLY A 6 -4.00 14.87 5.30
C GLY A 6 -3.60 14.52 3.87
N ASP A 7 -2.41 13.95 3.69
CA ASP A 7 -1.83 13.51 2.41
C ASP A 7 -1.81 11.98 2.24
N GLN A 8 -2.36 11.21 3.19
CA GLN A 8 -2.37 9.76 3.12
C GLN A 8 -3.34 9.26 2.04
N TRP A 9 -2.84 8.35 1.21
CA TRP A 9 -3.62 7.69 0.17
C TRP A 9 -4.39 6.48 0.70
N THR A 10 -5.51 6.22 0.03
CA THR A 10 -6.37 5.08 0.29
C THR A 10 -6.17 4.01 -0.77
N LEU A 11 -6.77 2.84 -0.55
CA LEU A 11 -6.87 1.77 -1.53
C LEU A 11 -7.38 2.27 -2.90
N GLY A 12 -8.43 3.09 -2.89
CA GLY A 12 -9.02 3.68 -4.09
C GLY A 12 -8.08 4.65 -4.80
N HIS A 13 -7.40 5.54 -4.08
CA HIS A 13 -6.42 6.46 -4.66
C HIS A 13 -5.32 5.70 -5.41
N LEU A 14 -4.74 4.67 -4.76
CA LEU A 14 -3.64 3.91 -5.34
C LEU A 14 -4.08 3.09 -6.56
N ILE A 15 -5.23 2.39 -6.50
CA ILE A 15 -5.77 1.65 -7.65
C ILE A 15 -6.00 2.60 -8.83
N TYR A 16 -6.62 3.75 -8.58
CA TYR A 16 -6.93 4.71 -9.63
C TYR A 16 -5.67 5.25 -10.30
N ALA A 17 -4.67 5.65 -9.52
CA ALA A 17 -3.40 6.15 -10.06
C ALA A 17 -2.67 5.10 -10.90
N LEU A 18 -2.56 3.86 -10.40
CA LEU A 18 -1.85 2.79 -11.10
C LEU A 18 -2.52 2.39 -12.42
N LYS A 19 -3.84 2.53 -12.56
CA LYS A 19 -4.56 2.27 -13.82
C LYS A 19 -4.17 3.19 -14.98
N SER A 20 -3.52 4.32 -14.70
CA SER A 20 -3.00 5.23 -15.74
C SER A 20 -1.72 4.72 -16.41
N PHE A 21 -1.04 3.74 -15.80
CA PHE A 21 0.19 3.16 -16.31
C PHE A 21 -0.08 1.92 -17.17
N ASP A 22 0.85 1.61 -18.08
CA ASP A 22 0.89 0.31 -18.75
C ASP A 22 1.04 -0.82 -17.72
N GLY A 23 0.16 -1.82 -17.81
CA GLY A 23 0.08 -2.96 -16.90
C GLY A 23 1.38 -3.76 -16.79
N ALA A 24 2.22 -3.77 -17.83
CA ALA A 24 3.49 -4.48 -17.82
C ALA A 24 4.61 -3.76 -17.06
N ARG A 25 4.45 -2.47 -16.76
CA ARG A 25 5.45 -1.67 -16.05
C ARG A 25 5.66 -2.21 -14.64
N LYS A 26 6.87 -2.02 -14.12
CA LYS A 26 7.26 -2.56 -12.81
C LYS A 26 7.12 -1.49 -11.74
N ILE A 27 6.37 -1.80 -10.70
CA ILE A 27 6.17 -0.92 -9.55
C ILE A 27 7.34 -1.03 -8.58
N ARG A 28 7.73 0.11 -8.01
CA ARG A 28 8.71 0.21 -6.92
C ARG A 28 8.19 1.14 -5.82
N PHE A 29 8.78 1.04 -4.65
CA PHE A 29 8.74 2.11 -3.67
C PHE A 29 9.85 3.13 -3.94
N ASP A 30 9.68 4.33 -3.40
CA ASP A 30 10.66 5.42 -3.43
C ASP A 30 11.89 5.18 -2.53
N PHE A 31 11.94 4.06 -1.80
CA PHE A 31 13.05 3.70 -0.93
C PHE A 31 13.66 2.31 -1.24
N ALA A 32 14.96 2.20 -0.96
CA ALA A 32 15.75 0.95 -0.90
C ALA A 32 15.55 -0.06 -2.06
N ALA A 33 15.15 0.43 -3.25
CA ALA A 33 14.78 -0.40 -4.40
C ALA A 33 13.72 -1.48 -4.08
N MET A 34 12.90 -1.26 -3.05
CA MET A 34 11.86 -2.19 -2.63
C MET A 34 10.70 -2.19 -3.62
N VAL A 35 9.95 -3.29 -3.63
CA VAL A 35 8.76 -3.45 -4.46
C VAL A 35 7.57 -3.85 -3.59
N PRO A 36 6.33 -3.57 -4.01
CA PRO A 36 5.16 -4.00 -3.25
C PRO A 36 5.03 -5.53 -3.23
N GLY A 37 4.69 -6.07 -2.07
CA GLY A 37 4.52 -7.50 -1.80
C GLY A 37 3.08 -7.89 -1.53
N ALA A 38 2.88 -8.59 -0.42
CA ALA A 38 1.55 -8.95 0.08
C ALA A 38 0.81 -7.71 0.61
N ILE A 39 -0.51 -7.84 0.75
CA ILE A 39 -1.35 -6.84 1.39
C ILE A 39 -2.00 -7.52 2.60
N SER A 40 -1.87 -6.93 3.77
CA SER A 40 -2.41 -7.45 5.03
C SER A 40 -2.96 -6.31 5.89
N SER A 41 -3.61 -6.63 7.01
CA SER A 41 -4.05 -5.59 7.96
C SER A 41 -2.86 -4.87 8.60
N TYR A 42 -2.95 -3.55 8.73
CA TYR A 42 -1.91 -2.76 9.40
C TYR A 42 -2.02 -2.91 10.92
N ARG A 43 -0.90 -3.22 11.61
CA ARG A 43 -0.96 -3.51 13.04
C ARG A 43 -1.17 -2.28 13.92
N GLY A 44 -0.84 -1.09 13.42
CA GLY A 44 -1.11 0.17 14.14
C GLY A 44 -2.61 0.50 14.19
N TYR A 45 -3.33 0.21 13.10
CA TYR A 45 -4.76 0.44 12.94
C TYR A 45 -5.35 -0.76 12.19
N TYR A 46 -5.96 -1.72 12.91
CA TYR A 46 -6.41 -2.99 12.33
C TYR A 46 -7.47 -2.82 11.22
N GLU A 47 -8.14 -1.67 11.20
CA GLU A 47 -9.08 -1.30 10.16
C GLU A 47 -8.41 -0.84 8.85
N ASP A 48 -7.12 -0.57 8.86
CA ASP A 48 -6.34 -0.12 7.70
C ASP A 48 -5.55 -1.28 7.07
N LEU A 49 -5.04 -1.06 5.86
CA LEU A 49 -4.25 -2.03 5.11
C LEU A 49 -2.78 -1.62 5.06
N ALA A 50 -1.89 -2.60 5.01
CA ALA A 50 -0.46 -2.43 4.81
C ALA A 50 -0.01 -3.18 3.55
N VAL A 51 0.83 -2.53 2.74
CA VAL A 51 1.56 -3.15 1.65
C VAL A 51 2.93 -3.56 2.18
N GLU A 52 3.24 -4.84 2.09
CA GLU A 52 4.51 -5.37 2.59
C GLU A 52 5.65 -5.02 1.63
N PRO A 53 6.70 -4.29 2.07
CA PRO A 53 7.86 -4.05 1.23
C PRO A 53 8.70 -5.31 1.13
N GLN A 54 9.06 -5.69 -0.09
CA GLN A 54 9.88 -6.86 -0.36
C GLN A 54 11.03 -6.54 -1.32
N PHE A 55 12.14 -7.24 -1.14
CA PHE A 55 13.26 -7.20 -2.08
C PHE A 55 13.03 -8.21 -3.20
N CYS A 56 12.87 -7.75 -4.44
CA CYS A 56 12.69 -8.62 -5.59
C CYS A 56 13.29 -8.00 -6.85
N SER A 57 14.28 -8.67 -7.44
CA SER A 57 14.95 -8.21 -8.67
C SER A 57 14.05 -8.20 -9.90
N LYS A 58 12.98 -9.01 -9.91
CA LYS A 58 12.04 -9.12 -11.05
C LYS A 58 10.98 -8.01 -11.08
N GLY A 59 10.80 -7.29 -9.96
CA GLY A 59 9.72 -6.32 -9.81
C GLY A 59 8.33 -6.96 -9.78
N VAL A 60 7.30 -6.12 -9.59
CA VAL A 60 5.89 -6.52 -9.67
C VAL A 60 5.24 -5.76 -10.81
N ALA A 61 4.52 -6.45 -11.70
CA ALA A 61 3.81 -5.80 -12.79
C ALA A 61 2.65 -4.97 -12.24
N THR A 62 2.39 -3.82 -12.86
CA THR A 62 1.29 -2.93 -12.47
C THR A 62 -0.05 -3.65 -12.49
N SER A 63 -0.33 -4.45 -13.52
CA SER A 63 -1.56 -5.25 -13.63
C SER A 63 -1.76 -6.19 -12.43
N ASP A 64 -0.71 -6.93 -12.08
CA ASP A 64 -0.77 -7.95 -11.04
C ASP A 64 -0.99 -7.31 -9.67
N PHE A 65 -0.39 -6.15 -9.42
CA PHE A 65 -0.58 -5.44 -8.16
C PHE A 65 -1.96 -4.79 -8.07
N ILE A 66 -2.47 -4.22 -9.17
CA ILE A 66 -3.85 -3.70 -9.23
C ILE A 66 -4.85 -4.81 -8.92
N GLU A 67 -4.65 -6.02 -9.44
CA GLU A 67 -5.50 -7.18 -9.14
C GLU A 67 -5.50 -7.49 -7.65
N ARG A 68 -4.31 -7.57 -7.02
CA ARG A 68 -4.19 -7.80 -5.57
C ARG A 68 -4.89 -6.72 -4.74
N LEU A 69 -4.73 -5.45 -5.10
CA LEU A 69 -5.40 -4.33 -4.43
C LEU A 69 -6.93 -4.43 -4.60
N THR A 70 -7.39 -4.80 -5.80
CA THR A 70 -8.82 -4.93 -6.10
C THR A 70 -9.46 -6.06 -5.31
N LEU A 71 -8.76 -7.17 -5.10
CA LEU A 71 -9.22 -8.28 -4.26
C LEU A 71 -9.41 -7.89 -2.79
N GLN A 72 -8.73 -6.84 -2.32
CA GLN A 72 -8.91 -6.31 -0.96
C GLN A 72 -10.17 -5.45 -0.82
N VAL A 73 -10.78 -5.00 -1.92
CA VAL A 73 -12.00 -4.19 -1.83
C VAL A 73 -13.16 -5.08 -1.36
N GLY A 74 -13.65 -4.83 -0.15
CA GLY A 74 -14.71 -5.61 0.49
C GLY A 74 -14.22 -6.84 1.25
N SER A 75 -12.92 -7.14 1.27
CA SER A 75 -12.37 -8.22 2.08
C SER A 75 -12.62 -7.97 3.57
N VAL A 76 -12.79 -9.04 4.33
CA VAL A 76 -12.95 -8.99 5.79
C VAL A 76 -11.71 -9.59 6.42
N GLU A 77 -10.99 -8.77 7.19
CA GLU A 77 -9.85 -9.21 7.97
C GLU A 77 -10.27 -9.34 9.44
N ILE A 78 -9.82 -10.40 10.10
CA ILE A 78 -10.05 -10.60 11.54
C ILE A 78 -8.86 -10.02 12.28
N GLY A 79 -9.11 -8.94 13.03
CA GLY A 79 -8.08 -8.30 13.84
C GLY A 79 -7.57 -9.25 14.92
N TYR A 80 -6.29 -9.11 15.28
CA TYR A 80 -5.61 -9.97 16.26
C TYR A 80 -6.29 -9.99 17.64
N LYS A 81 -7.01 -8.91 18.01
CA LYS A 81 -7.76 -8.79 19.28
C LYS A 81 -9.24 -9.18 19.17
N GLY A 82 -9.64 -9.76 18.04
CA GLY A 82 -11.05 -9.91 17.67
C GLY A 82 -11.60 -8.62 17.04
N GLY A 83 -12.56 -8.80 16.14
CA GLY A 83 -13.15 -7.73 15.33
C GLY A 83 -13.00 -8.00 13.84
N GLU A 84 -14.09 -7.80 13.10
CA GLU A 84 -14.12 -7.90 11.64
C GLU A 84 -13.98 -6.51 11.04
N TYR A 85 -12.95 -6.32 10.23
CA TYR A 85 -12.71 -5.06 9.54
C TYR A 85 -12.90 -5.29 8.04
N ARG A 86 -13.91 -4.60 7.49
CA ARG A 86 -14.20 -4.66 6.05
C ARG A 86 -13.45 -3.56 5.31
N SER A 87 -12.54 -3.95 4.45
CA SER A 87 -11.80 -3.03 3.59
C SER A 87 -12.71 -2.42 2.51
N SER A 88 -12.42 -1.19 2.12
CA SER A 88 -13.14 -0.42 1.10
C SER A 88 -12.18 0.43 0.29
N LEU A 89 -12.66 1.11 -0.75
CA LEU A 89 -11.85 2.07 -1.50
C LEU A 89 -11.35 3.24 -0.62
N ASN A 90 -11.98 3.48 0.52
CA ASN A 90 -11.61 4.54 1.46
C ASN A 90 -10.68 4.04 2.59
N THR A 91 -10.27 2.78 2.56
CA THR A 91 -9.34 2.22 3.56
C THR A 91 -7.94 2.80 3.36
N ALA A 92 -7.34 3.32 4.42
CA ALA A 92 -6.04 3.96 4.37
C ALA A 92 -4.93 2.92 4.15
N LEU A 93 -3.84 3.36 3.50
CA LEU A 93 -2.72 2.50 3.16
C LEU A 93 -1.44 2.86 3.91
N TRP A 94 -0.79 1.81 4.39
CA TRP A 94 0.49 1.81 5.10
C TRP A 94 1.51 0.94 4.38
N VAL A 95 2.78 1.04 4.77
CA VAL A 95 3.87 0.19 4.29
C VAL A 95 4.54 -0.48 5.48
N ALA A 96 4.22 -1.74 5.74
CA ALA A 96 4.76 -2.50 6.86
C ALA A 96 4.75 -3.99 6.52
N ARG A 97 5.68 -4.78 7.07
CA ARG A 97 5.59 -6.24 6.99
C ARG A 97 4.43 -6.76 7.84
N HIS A 98 3.99 -7.98 7.55
CA HIS A 98 3.03 -8.68 8.39
C HIS A 98 3.44 -8.59 9.87
N SER A 99 2.49 -8.30 10.75
CA SER A 99 2.70 -8.19 12.20
C SER A 99 3.56 -7.00 12.67
N GLU A 100 3.92 -6.05 11.81
CA GLU A 100 4.69 -4.84 12.16
C GLU A 100 3.85 -3.55 12.06
N SER A 101 4.34 -2.47 12.67
CA SER A 101 3.81 -1.12 12.53
C SER A 101 4.96 -0.14 12.36
N THR A 102 5.18 0.34 11.13
CA THR A 102 6.34 1.17 10.76
C THR A 102 6.08 2.67 10.89
N GLY A 103 4.81 3.10 10.91
CA GLY A 103 4.45 4.51 10.77
C GLY A 103 4.64 5.04 9.34
N THR A 104 4.99 4.20 8.36
CA THR A 104 5.17 4.62 6.96
C THR A 104 3.86 4.48 6.19
N TYR A 105 3.42 5.55 5.52
CA TYR A 105 2.18 5.59 4.77
C TYR A 105 2.39 6.01 3.31
N ILE A 106 1.46 5.59 2.45
CA ILE A 106 1.50 5.89 1.01
C ILE A 106 0.93 7.29 0.77
N THR A 107 1.58 8.07 -0.09
CA THR A 107 1.21 9.46 -0.41
C THR A 107 1.00 9.72 -1.89
N GLY A 108 1.37 8.77 -2.75
CA GLY A 108 1.27 8.98 -4.17
C GLY A 108 1.87 7.87 -5.03
N VAL A 109 1.83 8.13 -6.34
CA VAL A 109 2.57 7.40 -7.36
C VAL A 109 3.09 8.41 -8.37
N ASP A 110 4.40 8.41 -8.58
CA ASP A 110 5.07 9.21 -9.62
C ASP A 110 5.50 8.31 -10.79
N ASP A 111 5.61 8.89 -11.99
CA ASP A 111 6.27 8.23 -13.12
C ASP A 111 7.77 8.58 -13.10
N LEU A 112 8.59 7.66 -12.61
CA LEU A 112 10.03 7.83 -12.51
C LEU A 112 10.74 6.66 -13.17
N HIS A 113 11.82 6.95 -13.89
CA HIS A 113 12.63 5.96 -14.59
C HIS A 113 11.82 5.05 -15.55
N GLY A 114 10.71 5.58 -16.08
CA GLY A 114 9.82 4.87 -17.00
C GLY A 114 8.95 3.82 -16.32
N GLY A 115 8.50 4.05 -15.09
CA GLY A 115 7.59 3.18 -14.37
C GLY A 115 7.01 3.83 -13.10
N PRO A 116 5.93 3.25 -12.55
CA PRO A 116 5.30 3.76 -11.34
C PRO A 116 6.17 3.57 -10.10
N VAL A 117 6.44 4.66 -9.39
CA VAL A 117 7.09 4.67 -8.08
C VAL A 117 6.09 5.14 -7.02
N ILE A 118 5.74 4.24 -6.10
CA ILE A 118 4.90 4.55 -4.94
C ILE A 118 5.70 5.44 -4.00
N THR A 119 5.19 6.63 -3.73
CA THR A 119 5.82 7.60 -2.82
C THR A 119 5.28 7.45 -1.41
N THR A 120 6.17 7.60 -0.43
CA THR A 120 5.88 7.32 0.98
C THR A 120 6.35 8.44 1.90
N ARG A 121 5.73 8.52 3.08
CA ARG A 121 6.15 9.37 4.20
C ARG A 121 6.08 8.58 5.49
N THR A 122 6.76 9.05 6.52
CA THR A 122 6.71 8.44 7.86
C THR A 122 6.13 9.41 8.87
N GLU A 123 5.39 8.87 9.84
CA GLU A 123 4.98 9.58 11.06
C GLU A 123 6.16 9.94 11.98
N LEU A 124 7.29 9.25 11.80
CA LEU A 124 8.46 9.40 12.66
C LEU A 124 9.36 10.52 12.12
N ASP A 125 9.22 11.71 12.69
CA ASP A 125 10.06 12.89 12.40
C ASP A 125 11.54 12.77 12.84
N TRP A 126 12.02 11.57 13.18
CA TRP A 126 13.36 11.36 13.74
C TRP A 126 14.29 10.61 12.77
N LEU A 127 14.77 11.32 11.74
CA LEU A 127 16.13 11.23 11.19
C LEU A 127 16.61 12.62 10.77
#